data_AF-A0A7K0PHP9-F1
#
_entry.id   AF-A0A7K0PHP9-F1
#
_cell.length_a   1.000
_cell.length_b   1.000
_cell.length_c   1.000
_cell.angle_alpha   90.00
_cell.angle_beta   90.00
_cell.angle_gamma   90.00
#
_symmetry.space_group_name_H-M   'P 1'
#
loop_
_entity.id
_entity.type
_entity.pdbx_description
1 polymer ?
#
loop_
_entity_poly.entity_id
_entity_poly.type
_entity_poly.pdbx_seq_one_letter_code
_entity_poly.pdbx_strand_id
1 'polypeptide(L)'
;MTNIDQLYAEFVQAWQDGLAPEVDAYLDRADADDQDALAERIETFVMVAPSVELSPDRAAQIEASPAFLRALEIPAAAGSVGWAAQLRAARERAGLSLSDLGARFAEAFGHGGGAAKAATLIGQLEDGTIAPTGVSTPAAGRLAELLGLASGALAPPRPQALFRAERGRLDPGTTASPPPADFVADFALALDAHPDWDELDWLLRGGD
;
A
#
# COMPACT_ATOMS: atom_id res chain seq x y z
N MET A 1 -32.57 18.10 -5.70
CA MET A 1 -32.07 16.81 -6.20
C MET A 1 -30.97 17.13 -7.18
N THR A 2 -29.73 16.84 -6.79
CA THR A 2 -28.55 17.03 -7.63
C THR A 2 -28.20 15.66 -8.17
N ASN A 3 -28.09 15.52 -9.49
CA ASN A 3 -27.82 14.23 -10.12
C ASN A 3 -26.41 13.76 -9.73
N ILE A 4 -26.26 12.47 -9.39
CA ILE A 4 -24.99 11.80 -9.08
C ILE A 4 -23.89 12.11 -10.11
N ASP A 5 -24.23 12.15 -11.40
CA ASP A 5 -23.28 12.46 -12.48
C ASP A 5 -22.75 13.90 -12.39
N GLN A 6 -23.58 14.83 -11.92
CA GLN A 6 -23.19 16.23 -11.74
C GLN A 6 -22.25 16.38 -10.54
N LEU A 7 -22.56 15.74 -9.41
CA LEU A 7 -21.69 15.78 -8.22
C LEU A 7 -20.33 15.13 -8.50
N TYR A 8 -20.32 14.02 -9.24
CA TYR A 8 -19.08 13.38 -9.67
C TYR A 8 -18.27 14.28 -10.61
N ALA A 9 -18.90 14.92 -11.60
CA ALA A 9 -18.20 15.84 -12.50
C ALA A 9 -17.63 17.08 -11.77
N GLU A 10 -18.38 17.63 -10.81
CA GLU A 10 -17.90 18.72 -9.95
C GLU A 10 -16.70 18.30 -9.11
N PHE A 11 -16.72 17.09 -8.52
CA PHE A 11 -15.59 16.54 -7.76
C PHE A 11 -14.34 16.38 -8.65
N VAL A 12 -14.49 15.79 -9.84
CA VAL A 12 -13.39 15.60 -10.79
C VAL A 12 -12.82 16.95 -11.23
N GLN A 13 -13.66 17.95 -11.50
CA GLN A 13 -13.21 19.29 -11.88
C GLN A 13 -12.44 19.95 -10.73
N ALA A 14 -12.97 19.92 -9.51
CA ALA A 14 -12.28 20.48 -8.35
C ALA A 14 -10.93 19.77 -8.08
N TRP A 15 -10.85 18.46 -8.33
CA TRP A 15 -9.59 17.72 -8.28
C TRP A 15 -8.61 18.16 -9.35
N GLN A 16 -9.07 18.31 -10.61
CA GLN A 16 -8.25 18.79 -11.73
C GLN A 16 -7.77 20.24 -11.54
N ASP A 17 -8.57 21.07 -10.87
CA ASP A 17 -8.21 22.44 -10.49
C ASP A 17 -7.24 22.49 -9.29
N GLY A 18 -6.85 21.32 -8.77
CA GLY A 18 -5.88 21.19 -7.69
C GLY A 18 -6.41 21.53 -6.30
N LEU A 19 -7.72 21.51 -6.11
CA LEU A 19 -8.37 21.93 -4.86
C LEU A 19 -8.46 20.81 -3.81
N ALA A 20 -8.09 19.57 -4.16
CA ALA A 20 -8.19 18.38 -3.30
C ALA A 20 -9.53 18.33 -2.52
N PRO A 21 -10.66 18.19 -3.25
CA PRO A 21 -12.00 18.26 -2.68
C PRO A 21 -12.24 17.23 -1.56
N GLU A 22 -12.94 17.63 -0.51
CA GLU A 22 -13.33 16.76 0.60
C GLU A 22 -14.48 15.83 0.17
N VAL A 23 -14.26 14.51 0.20
CA VAL A 23 -15.22 13.50 -0.27
C VAL A 23 -16.57 13.63 0.45
N ASP A 24 -16.55 13.75 1.78
CA ASP A 24 -17.76 13.83 2.61
C ASP A 24 -18.66 15.02 2.20
N ALA A 25 -18.06 16.15 1.80
CA ALA A 25 -18.81 17.33 1.37
C ALA A 25 -19.60 17.10 0.06
N TYR A 26 -19.17 16.15 -0.78
CA TYR A 26 -19.90 15.77 -2.00
C TYR A 26 -20.93 14.67 -1.72
N LEU A 27 -20.64 13.74 -0.81
CA LEU A 27 -21.58 12.70 -0.38
C LEU A 27 -22.78 13.29 0.37
N ASP A 28 -22.57 14.28 1.22
CA ASP A 28 -23.64 14.98 1.96
C ASP A 28 -24.62 15.73 1.04
N ARG A 29 -24.22 15.99 -0.21
CA ARG A 29 -25.04 16.67 -1.22
C ARG A 29 -25.84 15.70 -2.10
N ALA A 30 -25.51 14.40 -2.07
CA ALA A 30 -26.21 13.37 -2.80
C ALA A 30 -27.47 12.92 -2.05
N ASP A 31 -28.47 12.44 -2.79
CA ASP A 31 -29.63 11.77 -2.19
C ASP A 31 -29.16 10.46 -1.51
N ALA A 32 -29.80 10.06 -0.40
CA ALA A 32 -29.32 8.95 0.43
C ALA A 32 -29.16 7.62 -0.34
N ASP A 33 -30.04 7.37 -1.32
CA ASP A 33 -30.00 6.17 -2.17
C ASP A 33 -28.83 6.18 -3.18
N ASP A 34 -28.24 7.36 -3.45
CA ASP A 34 -27.14 7.57 -4.41
C ASP A 34 -25.77 7.75 -3.74
N GLN A 35 -25.71 7.87 -2.41
CA GLN A 35 -24.46 8.12 -1.66
C GLN A 35 -23.42 7.01 -1.85
N ASP A 36 -23.83 5.75 -1.74
CA ASP A 36 -22.92 4.60 -1.90
C ASP A 36 -22.36 4.52 -3.33
N ALA A 37 -23.21 4.75 -4.34
CA ALA A 37 -22.80 4.75 -5.74
C ALA A 37 -21.86 5.93 -6.07
N LEU A 38 -22.06 7.09 -5.44
CA LEU A 38 -21.17 8.24 -5.59
C LEU A 38 -19.81 7.98 -4.92
N ALA A 39 -19.82 7.38 -3.73
CA ALA A 39 -18.62 7.02 -2.98
C ALA A 39 -17.72 6.06 -3.79
N GLU A 40 -18.30 5.00 -4.37
CA GLU A 40 -17.55 4.03 -5.19
C GLU A 40 -16.91 4.69 -6.43
N ARG A 41 -17.61 5.62 -7.08
CA ARG A 41 -17.08 6.35 -8.25
C ARG A 41 -15.95 7.31 -7.87
N ILE A 42 -16.10 8.01 -6.75
CA ILE A 42 -15.06 8.92 -6.23
C ILE A 42 -13.83 8.11 -5.81
N GLU A 43 -14.00 6.99 -5.09
CA GLU A 43 -12.91 6.10 -4.70
C GLU A 43 -12.15 5.58 -5.92
N THR A 44 -12.88 5.06 -6.91
CA THR A 44 -12.30 4.55 -8.16
C THR A 44 -11.49 5.61 -8.89
N PHE A 45 -12.01 6.85 -8.95
CA PHE A 45 -11.29 7.97 -9.55
C PHE A 45 -10.03 8.32 -8.77
N VAL A 46 -10.11 8.48 -7.44
CA VAL A 46 -8.97 8.87 -6.59
C VAL A 46 -7.83 7.85 -6.67
N MET A 47 -8.13 6.55 -6.84
CA MET A 47 -7.10 5.52 -7.02
C MET A 47 -6.24 5.71 -8.27
N VAL A 48 -6.79 6.31 -9.33
CA VAL A 48 -6.11 6.50 -10.63
C VAL A 48 -5.81 7.96 -10.95
N ALA A 49 -6.35 8.90 -10.17
CA ALA A 49 -6.24 10.30 -10.44
C ALA A 49 -4.80 10.79 -10.25
N PRO A 50 -4.30 11.69 -11.13
CA PRO A 50 -3.02 12.31 -10.94
C PRO A 50 -3.02 13.07 -9.61
N SER A 51 -1.83 13.09 -9.06
CA SER A 51 -1.49 13.72 -7.82
C SER A 51 -1.72 15.22 -7.89
N VAL A 52 -2.63 15.74 -7.06
CA VAL A 52 -2.81 17.20 -6.94
C VAL A 52 -1.56 17.82 -6.32
N GLU A 53 -0.95 18.78 -7.01
CA GLU A 53 -0.04 19.73 -6.37
C GLU A 53 -0.85 20.60 -5.41
N LEU A 54 -0.78 20.28 -4.13
CA LEU A 54 -1.47 21.03 -3.09
C LEU A 54 -0.86 22.44 -3.01
N SER A 55 -1.71 23.46 -2.95
CA SER A 55 -1.25 24.81 -2.64
C SER A 55 -0.59 24.84 -1.25
N PRO A 56 0.41 25.73 -1.01
CA PRO A 56 1.08 25.83 0.28
C PRO A 56 0.12 26.04 1.45
N ASP A 57 -0.92 26.85 1.25
CA ASP A 57 -1.94 27.14 2.27
C ASP A 57 -2.79 25.91 2.60
N ARG A 58 -3.12 25.08 1.60
CA ARG A 58 -3.90 23.86 1.81
C ARG A 58 -3.05 22.75 2.44
N ALA A 59 -1.78 22.64 2.05
CA ALA A 59 -0.83 21.77 2.73
C ALA A 59 -0.73 22.11 4.23
N ALA A 60 -0.59 23.40 4.57
CA ALA A 60 -0.56 23.86 5.95
C ALA A 60 -1.87 23.56 6.72
N GLN A 61 -3.03 23.68 6.08
CA GLN A 61 -4.31 23.28 6.70
C GLN A 61 -4.43 21.78 6.95
N ILE A 62 -3.97 20.95 6.01
CA ILE A 62 -3.96 19.49 6.17
C ILE A 62 -3.01 19.11 7.31
N GLU A 63 -1.80 19.69 7.33
CA GLU A 63 -0.80 19.47 8.37
C GLU A 63 -1.30 19.89 9.77
N ALA A 64 -2.10 20.94 9.84
CA ALA A 64 -2.71 21.42 11.08
C ALA A 64 -3.98 20.63 11.48
N SER A 65 -4.49 19.73 10.64
CA SER A 65 -5.78 19.07 10.89
C SER A 65 -5.67 18.03 12.02
N PRO A 66 -6.66 17.93 12.92
CA PRO A 66 -6.67 16.90 13.97
C PRO A 66 -6.68 15.46 13.43
N ALA A 67 -7.18 15.24 12.22
CA ALA A 67 -7.14 13.94 11.55
C ALA A 67 -5.71 13.58 11.13
N PHE A 68 -4.98 14.52 10.52
CA PHE A 68 -3.58 14.34 10.16
C PHE A 68 -2.69 14.18 11.39
N LEU A 69 -2.89 15.00 12.43
CA LEU A 69 -2.16 14.86 13.69
C LEU A 69 -2.42 13.50 14.36
N ARG A 70 -3.68 13.02 14.38
CA ARG A 70 -4.00 11.66 14.86
C ARG A 70 -3.39 10.56 14.00
N ALA A 71 -3.28 10.77 12.69
CA ALA A 71 -2.58 9.84 11.78
C ALA A 71 -1.07 9.80 12.04
N LEU A 72 -0.46 10.92 12.43
CA LEU A 72 0.95 10.99 12.86
C LEU A 72 1.17 10.39 14.26
N GLU A 73 0.15 10.44 15.13
CA GLU A 73 0.16 9.79 16.44
C GLU A 73 0.06 8.27 16.36
N ILE A 74 -0.28 7.69 15.20
CA ILE A 74 -0.09 6.25 14.95
C ILE A 74 1.42 6.00 14.98
N PRO A 75 1.95 5.31 16.00
CA PRO A 75 3.39 5.06 16.06
C PRO A 75 3.79 4.28 14.82
N ALA A 76 4.87 4.68 14.13
CA ALA A 76 5.47 3.86 13.07
C ALA A 76 5.81 2.43 13.58
N ALA A 77 6.00 2.28 14.91
CA ALA A 77 6.15 1.00 15.59
C ALA A 77 4.84 0.21 15.78
N ALA A 78 3.67 0.84 15.78
CA ALA A 78 2.38 0.15 15.88
C ALA A 78 2.02 -0.57 14.58
N GLY A 79 2.52 -0.09 13.43
CA GLY A 79 2.39 -0.79 12.16
C GLY A 79 3.14 -2.12 12.14
N SER A 80 4.39 -2.16 12.62
CA SER A 80 5.21 -3.39 12.60
C SER A 80 4.91 -4.36 13.74
N VAL A 81 4.75 -3.87 14.98
CA VAL A 81 4.38 -4.72 16.12
C VAL A 81 2.96 -5.25 15.95
N GLY A 82 2.05 -4.45 15.38
CA GLY A 82 0.70 -4.86 15.02
C GLY A 82 0.70 -5.93 13.92
N TRP A 83 1.47 -5.72 12.85
CA TRP A 83 1.53 -6.65 11.72
C TRP A 83 2.13 -8.00 12.10
N ALA A 84 3.24 -8.02 12.86
CA ALA A 84 3.88 -9.27 13.32
C ALA A 84 2.95 -10.07 14.25
N ALA A 85 2.29 -9.41 15.19
CA ALA A 85 1.32 -10.04 16.09
C ALA A 85 0.07 -10.53 15.33
N GLN A 86 -0.40 -9.77 14.34
CA GLN A 86 -1.54 -10.14 13.49
C GLN A 86 -1.23 -11.36 12.63
N LEU A 87 -0.05 -11.41 12.00
CA LEU A 87 0.41 -12.55 11.21
C LEU A 87 0.43 -13.82 12.07
N ARG A 88 1.07 -13.75 13.25
CA ARG A 88 1.14 -14.88 14.18
C ARG A 88 -0.25 -15.34 14.62
N ALA A 89 -1.11 -14.41 15.06
CA ALA A 89 -2.46 -14.73 15.52
C ALA A 89 -3.33 -15.34 14.40
N ALA A 90 -3.15 -14.87 13.17
CA ALA A 90 -3.83 -15.44 12.00
C ALA A 90 -3.37 -16.86 11.70
N ARG A 91 -2.05 -17.12 11.74
CA ARG A 91 -1.49 -18.47 11.55
C ARG A 91 -1.98 -19.44 12.62
N GLU A 92 -1.95 -19.03 13.89
CA GLU A 92 -2.41 -19.84 15.02
C GLU A 92 -3.90 -20.16 14.91
N ARG A 93 -4.73 -19.19 14.51
CA ARG A 93 -6.16 -19.39 14.28
C ARG A 93 -6.44 -20.34 13.11
N ALA A 94 -5.61 -20.28 12.06
CA ALA A 94 -5.66 -21.20 10.93
C ALA A 94 -5.12 -22.61 11.27
N GLY A 95 -4.55 -22.81 12.47
CA GLY A 95 -3.97 -24.09 12.89
C GLY A 95 -2.74 -24.51 12.10
N LEU A 96 -2.04 -23.56 11.46
CA LEU A 96 -0.89 -23.84 10.61
C LEU A 96 0.42 -23.76 11.40
N SER A 97 1.30 -24.75 11.20
CA SER A 97 2.70 -24.58 11.60
C SER A 97 3.43 -23.62 10.66
N LEU A 98 4.56 -23.04 11.09
CA LEU A 98 5.41 -22.24 10.20
C LEU A 98 5.89 -23.06 8.99
N SER A 99 6.14 -24.36 9.18
CA SER A 99 6.52 -25.27 8.09
C SER A 99 5.38 -25.44 7.08
N ASP A 100 4.14 -25.60 7.54
CA ASP A 100 2.98 -25.75 6.65
C ASP A 100 2.70 -24.46 5.88
N LEU A 101 2.76 -23.31 6.56
CA LEU A 101 2.57 -22.02 5.92
C LEU A 101 3.70 -21.73 4.93
N GLY A 102 4.96 -22.00 5.28
CA GLY A 102 6.11 -21.83 4.41
C GLY A 102 6.05 -22.73 3.18
N ALA A 103 5.63 -24.00 3.32
CA ALA A 103 5.44 -24.90 2.19
C ALA A 103 4.35 -24.41 1.23
N ARG A 104 3.17 -24.04 1.75
CA ARG A 104 2.07 -23.52 0.94
C ARG A 104 2.41 -22.20 0.27
N PHE A 105 3.13 -21.32 0.97
CA PHE A 105 3.58 -20.05 0.43
C PHE A 105 4.58 -20.26 -0.71
N ALA A 106 5.60 -21.09 -0.50
CA ALA A 106 6.60 -21.37 -1.54
C ALA A 106 5.98 -22.05 -2.76
N GLU A 107 5.07 -23.01 -2.55
CA GLU A 107 4.31 -23.66 -3.63
C GLU A 107 3.46 -22.66 -4.44
N ALA A 108 2.81 -21.69 -3.77
CA ALA A 108 1.99 -20.66 -4.44
C ALA A 108 2.79 -19.75 -5.39
N PHE A 109 4.11 -19.69 -5.24
CA PHE A 109 5.03 -18.95 -6.12
C PHE A 109 5.91 -19.89 -6.98
N GLY A 110 5.62 -21.20 -7.01
CA GLY A 110 6.37 -22.16 -7.83
C GLY A 110 7.73 -22.58 -7.25
N HIS A 111 8.02 -22.24 -6.00
CA HIS A 111 9.28 -22.55 -5.31
C HIS A 111 9.18 -23.83 -4.48
N GLY A 112 8.98 -24.99 -5.13
CA GLY A 112 8.82 -26.27 -4.43
C GLY A 112 9.99 -26.68 -3.52
N GLY A 113 11.21 -26.18 -3.79
CA GLY A 113 12.39 -26.37 -2.93
C GLY A 113 12.56 -25.31 -1.83
N GLY A 114 11.77 -24.23 -1.86
CA GLY A 114 11.93 -23.05 -1.02
C GLY A 114 11.17 -23.09 0.30
N ALA A 115 10.44 -24.17 0.60
CA ALA A 115 9.54 -24.27 1.75
C ALA A 115 10.22 -23.97 3.11
N ALA A 116 11.41 -24.54 3.34
CA ALA A 116 12.15 -24.32 4.58
C ALA A 116 12.60 -22.87 4.74
N LYS A 117 13.04 -22.25 3.64
CA LYS A 117 13.47 -20.85 3.61
C LYS A 117 12.28 -19.92 3.85
N ALA A 118 11.17 -20.14 3.14
CA ALA A 118 9.93 -19.40 3.35
C ALA A 118 9.46 -19.47 4.82
N ALA A 119 9.50 -20.65 5.44
CA ALA A 119 9.17 -20.80 6.85
C ALA A 119 10.08 -19.98 7.78
N THR A 120 11.39 -19.94 7.50
CA THR A 120 12.34 -19.10 8.25
C THR A 120 12.03 -17.61 8.08
N LEU A 121 11.82 -17.14 6.84
CA LEU A 121 11.51 -15.74 6.55
C LEU A 121 10.19 -15.31 7.18
N ILE A 122 9.15 -16.16 7.12
CA ILE A 122 7.87 -15.90 7.76
C ILE A 122 8.00 -15.89 9.29
N GLY A 123 8.84 -16.75 9.88
CA GLY A 123 9.15 -16.70 11.30
C GLY A 123 9.79 -15.37 11.71
N GLN A 124 10.73 -14.87 10.90
CA GLN A 124 11.38 -13.57 11.09
C GLN A 124 10.45 -12.36 10.87
N LEU A 125 9.34 -12.58 10.16
CA LEU A 125 8.27 -11.61 10.01
C LEU A 125 7.33 -11.62 11.24
N GLU A 126 7.05 -12.79 11.81
CA GLU A 126 6.27 -12.94 13.06
C GLU A 126 7.00 -12.43 14.31
N ASP A 127 8.33 -12.47 14.32
CA ASP A 127 9.14 -11.95 15.43
C ASP A 127 9.55 -10.47 15.26
N GLY A 128 9.28 -9.89 14.08
CA GLY A 128 9.60 -8.50 13.77
C GLY A 128 11.07 -8.24 13.42
N THR A 129 11.87 -9.28 13.18
CA THR A 129 13.26 -9.17 12.73
C THR A 129 13.34 -8.65 11.29
N ILE A 130 12.35 -8.99 10.45
CA ILE A 130 12.14 -8.38 9.13
C ILE A 130 11.01 -7.36 9.23
N ALA A 131 11.26 -6.16 8.73
CA ALA A 131 10.24 -5.13 8.67
C ALA A 131 9.16 -5.49 7.63
N PRO A 132 7.87 -5.34 7.94
CA PRO A 132 6.79 -5.64 7.00
C PRO A 132 6.81 -4.71 5.77
N THR A 133 7.47 -3.54 5.85
CA THR A 133 7.70 -2.66 4.69
C THR A 133 8.40 -3.39 3.54
N GLY A 134 9.28 -4.35 3.86
CA GLY A 134 10.02 -5.15 2.87
C GLY A 134 9.20 -6.30 2.26
N VAL A 135 7.96 -6.52 2.68
CA VAL A 135 7.10 -7.55 2.10
C VAL A 135 6.41 -6.98 0.88
N SER A 136 6.62 -7.61 -0.28
CA SER A 136 5.96 -7.20 -1.52
C SER A 136 4.43 -7.32 -1.43
N THR A 137 3.69 -6.47 -2.14
CA THR A 137 2.21 -6.52 -2.17
C THR A 137 1.66 -7.89 -2.59
N PRO A 138 2.21 -8.59 -3.62
CA PRO A 138 1.80 -9.94 -3.97
C PRO A 138 2.02 -10.96 -2.85
N ALA A 139 3.16 -10.88 -2.15
CA ALA A 139 3.46 -11.77 -1.02
C ALA A 139 2.50 -11.53 0.15
N ALA A 140 2.24 -10.27 0.50
CA ALA A 140 1.28 -9.91 1.54
C ALA A 140 -0.15 -10.39 1.21
N GLY A 141 -0.58 -10.20 -0.03
CA GLY A 141 -1.87 -10.70 -0.52
C GLY A 141 -1.99 -12.22 -0.43
N ARG A 142 -0.93 -12.94 -0.84
CA ARG A 142 -0.92 -14.40 -0.78
C ARG A 142 -0.92 -14.93 0.66
N LEU A 143 -0.17 -14.30 1.58
CA LEU A 143 -0.20 -14.64 2.99
C LEU A 143 -1.61 -14.44 3.58
N ALA A 144 -2.28 -13.33 3.24
CA ALA A 144 -3.63 -13.08 3.69
C ALA A 144 -4.61 -14.18 3.23
N GLU A 145 -4.53 -14.58 1.96
CA GLU A 145 -5.34 -15.66 1.39
C GLU A 145 -5.11 -17.01 2.09
N LEU A 146 -3.84 -17.41 2.27
CA LEU A 146 -3.47 -18.67 2.93
C LEU A 146 -3.93 -18.72 4.40
N LEU A 147 -4.08 -17.56 5.03
CA LEU A 147 -4.51 -17.40 6.41
C LEU A 147 -6.02 -17.13 6.55
N GLY A 148 -6.76 -17.09 5.45
CA GLY A 148 -8.20 -16.82 5.45
C GLY A 148 -8.56 -15.40 5.90
N LEU A 149 -7.69 -14.43 5.64
CA LEU A 149 -7.92 -13.02 5.91
C LEU A 149 -8.50 -12.31 4.68
N ALA A 150 -9.16 -11.18 4.89
CA ALA A 150 -9.62 -10.32 3.80
C ALA A 150 -8.43 -9.74 3.02
N SER A 151 -8.62 -9.49 1.72
CA SER A 151 -7.64 -8.82 0.89
C SER A 151 -7.22 -7.48 1.51
N GLY A 152 -5.91 -7.24 1.60
CA GLY A 152 -5.36 -6.02 2.22
C GLY A 152 -5.26 -6.04 3.74
N ALA A 153 -5.74 -7.08 4.43
CA ALA A 153 -5.63 -7.18 5.90
C ALA A 153 -4.17 -7.25 6.40
N LEU A 154 -3.24 -7.69 5.55
CA LEU A 154 -1.79 -7.69 5.81
C LEU A 154 -1.05 -6.68 4.90
N ALA A 155 -1.72 -5.64 4.41
CA ALA A 155 -1.07 -4.62 3.59
C ALA A 155 0.15 -4.05 4.35
N PRO A 156 1.35 -4.08 3.76
CA PRO A 156 2.53 -3.56 4.43
C PRO A 156 2.36 -2.05 4.66
N PRO A 157 2.83 -1.51 5.79
CA PRO A 157 2.82 -0.07 6.00
C PRO A 157 3.67 0.58 4.90
N ARG A 158 3.06 1.38 4.02
CA ARG A 158 3.82 2.04 2.95
C ARG A 158 4.67 3.17 3.55
N PRO A 159 5.99 3.25 3.25
CA PRO A 159 6.78 4.39 3.68
C PRO A 159 6.25 5.65 2.99
N GLN A 160 5.73 6.60 3.76
CA GLN A 160 5.22 7.88 3.25
C GLN A 160 6.30 8.70 2.50
N ALA A 161 7.59 8.35 2.66
CA ALA A 161 8.72 9.01 2.01
C ALA A 161 8.82 8.74 0.51
N LEU A 162 8.46 7.54 0.01
CA LEU A 162 8.52 7.22 -1.43
C LEU A 162 7.47 7.99 -2.25
N PHE A 163 6.29 8.26 -1.65
CA PHE A 163 5.27 9.11 -2.30
C PHE A 163 5.72 10.57 -2.52
N ARG A 164 6.73 11.06 -1.79
CA ARG A 164 7.26 12.42 -1.93
C ARG A 164 8.33 12.53 -3.03
N ALA A 165 9.08 11.45 -3.30
CA ALA A 165 10.14 11.43 -4.29
C ALA A 165 9.62 11.15 -5.72
N GLU A 166 8.63 10.26 -5.85
CA GLU A 166 8.03 9.90 -7.16
C GLU A 166 7.25 11.07 -7.80
N ARG A 167 6.70 11.97 -6.98
CA ARG A 167 5.83 13.08 -7.41
C ARG A 167 6.56 14.28 -8.00
N GLY A 168 7.87 14.41 -7.79
CA GLY A 168 8.65 15.55 -8.28
C GLY A 168 9.06 15.47 -9.76
N ARG A 169 8.69 14.40 -10.49
CA ARG A 169 9.26 14.09 -11.82
C ARG A 169 8.28 13.81 -12.96
N LEU A 170 6.97 13.91 -12.76
CA LEU A 170 6.00 13.62 -13.83
C LEU A 170 5.49 14.91 -14.49
N ASP A 171 6.21 15.33 -15.52
CA ASP A 171 5.77 16.28 -16.53
C ASP A 171 4.74 15.58 -17.46
N PRO A 172 3.50 16.11 -17.64
CA PRO A 172 2.45 15.44 -18.41
C PRO A 172 2.72 15.61 -19.92
N GLY A 173 3.65 14.81 -20.44
CA GLY A 173 3.95 14.76 -21.87
C GLY A 173 4.89 13.66 -22.33
N THR A 174 5.47 12.86 -21.42
CA THR A 174 6.54 11.93 -21.78
C THR A 174 6.00 10.53 -22.07
N THR A 175 6.02 10.13 -23.35
CA THR A 175 5.94 8.72 -23.76
C THR A 175 7.05 7.92 -23.07
N ALA A 176 6.70 6.84 -22.37
CA ALA A 176 7.56 5.80 -21.79
C ALA A 176 9.07 6.11 -21.86
N SER A 177 9.52 7.05 -21.02
CA SER A 177 10.95 7.22 -20.79
C SER A 177 11.42 6.01 -20.00
N PRO A 178 12.60 5.44 -20.30
CA PRO A 178 13.19 4.43 -19.43
C PRO A 178 13.27 5.01 -18.00
N PRO A 179 13.17 4.15 -16.97
CA PRO A 179 13.24 4.59 -15.58
C PRO A 179 14.43 5.54 -15.39
N PRO A 180 14.28 6.62 -14.58
CA PRO A 180 15.34 7.59 -14.38
C PRO A 180 16.61 6.85 -13.94
N ALA A 181 17.77 7.31 -14.43
CA ALA A 181 19.05 6.66 -14.18
C ALA A 181 19.30 6.41 -12.68
N ASP A 182 18.73 7.25 -11.81
CA ASP A 182 18.80 7.13 -10.36
C ASP A 182 17.97 5.95 -9.81
N PHE A 183 16.78 5.66 -10.37
CA PHE A 183 15.99 4.48 -10.01
C PHE A 183 16.62 3.20 -10.53
N VAL A 184 17.15 3.23 -11.77
CA VAL A 184 17.91 2.11 -12.31
C VAL A 184 19.19 1.90 -11.50
N ALA A 185 19.81 2.97 -11.00
CA ALA A 185 20.98 2.90 -10.14
C ALA A 185 20.65 2.40 -8.73
N ASP A 186 19.55 2.82 -8.10
CA ASP A 186 19.10 2.33 -6.79
C ASP A 186 18.61 0.88 -6.86
N PHE A 187 17.85 0.52 -7.90
CA PHE A 187 17.46 -0.86 -8.16
C PHE A 187 18.67 -1.74 -8.52
N ALA A 188 19.63 -1.23 -9.31
CA ALA A 188 20.88 -1.91 -9.57
C ALA A 188 21.78 -1.99 -8.33
N LEU A 189 21.81 -0.97 -7.46
CA LEU A 189 22.52 -0.97 -6.18
C LEU A 189 21.87 -1.92 -5.18
N ALA A 190 20.55 -2.05 -5.17
CA ALA A 190 19.82 -3.02 -4.35
C ALA A 190 20.05 -4.47 -4.86
N LEU A 191 20.09 -4.66 -6.18
CA LEU A 191 20.47 -5.93 -6.81
C LEU A 191 21.95 -6.28 -6.57
N ASP A 192 22.86 -5.31 -6.60
CA ASP A 192 24.31 -5.47 -6.39
C ASP A 192 24.69 -5.57 -4.90
N ALA A 193 23.86 -5.01 -4.00
CA ALA A 193 23.98 -5.17 -2.56
C ALA A 193 23.65 -6.60 -2.09
N HIS A 194 22.83 -7.31 -2.87
CA HIS A 194 22.30 -8.62 -2.52
C HIS A 194 22.31 -9.61 -3.69
N PRO A 195 23.50 -9.90 -4.29
CA PRO A 195 23.63 -10.80 -5.43
C PRO A 195 23.24 -12.26 -5.10
N ASP A 196 23.15 -12.58 -3.81
CA ASP A 196 22.80 -13.90 -3.29
C ASP A 196 21.30 -14.06 -3.00
N TRP A 197 20.49 -13.00 -3.19
CA TRP A 197 19.05 -13.06 -2.92
C TRP A 197 18.30 -13.80 -4.01
N ASP A 198 17.49 -14.76 -3.59
CA ASP A 198 16.56 -15.43 -4.48
C ASP A 198 15.18 -14.77 -4.45
N GLU A 199 14.26 -15.29 -5.26
CA GLU A 199 12.91 -14.73 -5.41
C GLU A 199 12.12 -14.67 -4.10
N LEU A 200 12.37 -15.60 -3.15
CA LEU A 200 11.72 -15.57 -1.85
C LEU A 200 12.24 -14.43 -0.96
N ASP A 201 13.53 -14.12 -1.04
CA ASP A 201 14.07 -12.93 -0.38
C ASP A 201 13.45 -11.67 -0.97
N TRP A 202 13.34 -11.58 -2.30
CA TRP A 202 12.68 -10.43 -2.95
C TRP A 202 11.22 -10.28 -2.53
N LEU A 203 10.48 -11.38 -2.45
CA LEU A 203 9.06 -11.35 -2.07
C LEU A 203 8.83 -10.92 -0.62
N LEU A 204 9.71 -11.31 0.31
CA LEU A 204 9.51 -11.15 1.76
C LEU A 204 10.41 -10.10 2.41
N ARG A 205 11.43 -9.59 1.71
CA ARG A 205 12.38 -8.58 2.20
C ARG A 205 12.67 -7.44 1.22
N GLY A 206 12.39 -7.62 -0.08
CA GLY A 206 12.77 -6.70 -1.14
C GLY A 206 11.71 -5.71 -1.60
N GLY A 207 10.59 -5.58 -0.89
CA GLY A 207 9.57 -4.58 -1.17
C GLY A 207 10.08 -3.16 -0.88
N ASP A 208 10.21 -2.35 -1.93
CA ASP A 208 10.11 -0.89 -1.88
C ASP A 208 8.72 -0.45 -2.38
#